data_AF-A0A3B5PVH7-F1
#
_entry.id   AF-A0A3B5PVH7-F1
#
_cell.length_a   1.000
_cell.length_b   1.000
_cell.length_c   1.000
_cell.angle_alpha   90.00
_cell.angle_beta   90.00
_cell.angle_gamma   90.00
#
_symmetry.space_group_name_H-M   'P 1'
#
loop_
_entity.id
_entity.type
_entity.pdbx_description
1 polymer ?
#
loop_
_entity_poly.entity_id
_entity_poly.type
_entity_poly.pdbx_seq_one_letter_code
_entity_poly.pdbx_strand_id
1 'polypeptide(L)' 'ENFEETNVCSEYPGLYKVMMDKLNEQRQLDQFTDITLIVDGHHFRAHKAVLAACSQFFHNIL' A
#
# COMPACT_ATOMS: atom_id res chain seq x y z
N GLU A 1 -12.61 4.10 31.97
CA GLU A 1 -13.06 5.34 31.31
C GLU A 1 -11.99 6.38 31.62
N ASN A 2 -11.13 6.84 30.72
CA ASN A 2 -11.29 7.13 29.30
C ASN A 2 -9.97 6.87 28.56
N PHE A 3 -10.05 6.23 27.40
CA PHE A 3 -8.96 6.10 26.44
C PHE A 3 -8.93 7.43 25.66
N GLU A 4 -7.96 8.30 25.95
CA GLU A 4 -7.65 9.40 25.04
C GLU A 4 -6.81 8.83 23.91
N GLU A 5 -7.46 8.27 22.89
CA GLU A 5 -6.88 8.10 21.57
C GLU A 5 -6.60 9.51 21.03
N THR A 6 -5.39 10.00 21.26
CA THR A 6 -4.88 11.19 20.61
C THR A 6 -4.74 10.88 19.12
N ASN A 7 -5.80 11.16 18.37
CA ASN A 7 -5.82 11.15 16.90
C ASN A 7 -4.94 12.29 16.38
N VAL A 8 -3.63 12.06 16.33
CA VAL A 8 -2.67 12.96 15.69
C VAL A 8 -2.56 12.55 14.23
N CYS A 9 -3.51 12.99 13.40
CA CYS A 9 -3.33 13.02 11.96
C CYS A 9 -4.07 14.23 11.37
N SER A 10 -3.61 15.43 11.68
CA SER A 10 -4.22 16.69 11.21
C SER A 10 -3.22 17.67 10.61
N GLU A 11 -2.07 17.21 10.07
CA GLU A 11 -1.15 18.15 9.39
C GLU A 11 -1.33 18.25 7.88
N TYR A 12 -1.93 17.28 7.19
CA TYR A 12 -2.23 17.42 5.75
C TYR A 12 -3.46 16.60 5.32
N PRO A 13 -4.68 17.16 5.36
CA PRO A 13 -5.86 16.50 4.81
C PRO A 13 -5.62 16.17 3.34
N GLY A 14 -5.53 14.88 3.01
CA GLY A 14 -5.34 14.39 1.65
C GLY A 14 -3.90 13.98 1.28
N LEU A 15 -2.90 14.14 2.16
CA LEU A 15 -1.55 13.64 1.88
C LEU A 15 -1.53 12.13 1.61
N TYR A 16 -2.31 11.37 2.40
CA TYR A 16 -2.47 9.93 2.19
C TYR A 16 -2.99 9.62 0.77
N LYS A 17 -3.96 10.41 0.27
CA LYS A 17 -4.53 10.22 -1.06
C LYS A 17 -3.48 10.49 -2.14
N VAL A 18 -2.75 11.59 -2.02
CA VAL A 18 -1.67 11.95 -2.96
C VAL A 18 -0.59 10.86 -2.98
N MET A 19 -0.19 10.36 -1.81
CA MET A 19 0.79 9.28 -1.70
C MET A 19 0.31 7.99 -2.38
N MET A 20 -0.93 7.58 -2.11
CA MET A 20 -1.50 6.37 -2.72
C MET A 20 -1.69 6.52 -4.23
N ASP A 21 -2.11 7.70 -4.71
CA ASP A 21 -2.20 8.01 -6.14
C ASP A 21 -0.82 7.87 -6.82
N LYS A 22 0.25 8.34 -6.17
CA LYS A 22 1.62 8.23 -6.68
C LYS A 22 2.17 6.80 -6.68
N LEU A 23 1.91 6.01 -5.63
CA LEU A 23 2.28 4.59 -5.61
C LEU A 23 1.52 3.80 -6.69
N ASN A 24 0.26 4.14 -6.94
CA ASN A 24 -0.52 3.54 -8.00
C ASN A 24 0.00 3.90 -9.40
N GLU A 25 0.39 5.16 -9.63
CA GLU A 25 1.06 5.61 -10.86
C GLU A 25 2.37 4.82 -11.09
N GLN A 26 3.22 4.69 -10.07
CA GLN A 26 4.44 3.89 -10.14
C GLN A 26 4.14 2.42 -10.51
N ARG A 27 3.10 1.83 -9.93
CA ARG A 27 2.67 0.46 -10.26
C ARG A 27 2.25 0.32 -11.72
N GLN A 28 1.52 1.29 -12.27
CA GLN A 28 1.09 1.28 -13.68
C GLN A 28 2.27 1.44 -14.66
N LEU A 29 3.34 2.12 -14.22
CA LEU A 29 4.57 2.31 -14.98
C LEU A 29 5.65 1.25 -14.69
N ASP A 30 5.31 0.21 -13.93
CA ASP A 30 6.22 -0.84 -13.43
C ASP A 30 7.43 -0.33 -12.62
N GLN A 31 7.38 0.91 -12.13
CA GLN A 31 8.45 1.53 -11.36
C GLN A 31 8.47 1.04 -9.92
N PHE A 32 9.68 0.67 -9.46
CA PHE A 32 9.94 0.22 -8.09
C PHE A 32 9.10 -0.99 -7.62
N THR A 33 8.42 -1.66 -8.56
CA THR A 33 7.69 -2.88 -8.27
C THR A 33 8.70 -4.01 -8.04
N ASP A 34 8.60 -4.65 -6.89
CA ASP A 34 9.57 -5.62 -6.35
C ASP A 34 8.96 -7.03 -6.20
N ILE A 35 7.72 -7.21 -6.67
CA ILE A 35 7.03 -8.49 -6.73
C ILE A 35 6.13 -8.58 -7.98
N THR A 36 6.01 -9.80 -8.52
CA THR A 36 5.03 -10.17 -9.54
C THR A 36 4.15 -11.29 -9.00
N LEU A 37 2.84 -11.04 -8.91
CA LEU A 37 1.84 -12.05 -8.55
C LEU A 37 1.32 -12.71 -9.82
N ILE A 38 1.22 -14.04 -9.83
CA ILE A 38 0.68 -14.80 -10.95
C ILE A 38 -0.67 -15.40 -10.52
N VAL A 39 -1.75 -14.98 -11.15
CA VAL A 39 -3.12 -15.45 -10.85
C VAL A 39 -3.81 -15.84 -12.16
N ASP A 40 -4.20 -17.11 -12.28
CA ASP A 40 -4.83 -17.66 -13.49
C ASP A 40 -4.08 -17.31 -14.79
N GLY A 41 -2.75 -17.40 -14.76
CA GLY A 41 -1.89 -17.06 -15.90
C GLY A 41 -1.67 -15.57 -16.16
N HIS A 42 -2.28 -14.68 -15.37
CA HIS A 42 -2.07 -13.22 -15.46
C HIS A 42 -0.97 -12.78 -14.51
N HIS A 43 -0.14 -11.83 -14.96
CA HIS A 43 0.97 -11.28 -14.18
C HIS A 43 0.62 -9.88 -13.64
N PHE A 44 0.74 -9.69 -12.33
CA PHE A 44 0.48 -8.42 -11.66
C PHE A 44 1.73 -7.95 -10.93
N ARG A 45 2.35 -6.87 -11.41
CA ARG A 45 3.45 -6.21 -10.71
C ARG A 45 2.91 -5.31 -9.61
N ALA A 46 3.57 -5.32 -8.45
CA ALA A 46 3.13 -4.57 -7.28
C ALA A 46 4.32 -4.20 -6.37
N HIS A 47 4.03 -3.44 -5.32
CA HIS A 47 4.97 -3.10 -4.25
C HIS A 47 4.68 -3.98 -3.03
N LYS A 48 5.67 -4.75 -2.56
CA LYS A 48 5.54 -5.62 -1.39
C LYS A 48 5.09 -4.85 -0.15
N ALA A 49 5.67 -3.68 0.08
CA ALA A 49 5.34 -2.84 1.23
C ALA A 49 3.85 -2.45 1.27
N VAL A 50 3.27 -2.10 0.12
CA VAL A 50 1.84 -1.76 0.01
C VAL A 50 0.97 -3.00 0.26
N LEU A 51 1.32 -4.15 -0.32
CA LEU A 51 0.60 -5.40 -0.09
C LEU A 51 0.63 -5.82 1.39
N ALA A 52 1.80 -5.77 2.03
CA ALA A 52 1.99 -6.12 3.43
C ALA A 52 1.27 -5.15 4.40
N ALA A 53 1.14 -3.87 4.03
CA ALA A 53 0.40 -2.90 4.83
C ALA A 53 -1.13 -3.08 4.73
N CYS A 54 -1.63 -3.59 3.60
CA CYS A 54 -3.06 -3.67 3.32
C CYS A 54 -3.68 -5.08 3.45
N SER A 55 -2.87 -6.12 3.66
CA SER A 55 -3.34 -7.51 3.74
C SER A 55 -2.50 -8.35 4.69
N GLN A 56 -3.14 -8.93 5.71
CA GLN A 56 -2.47 -9.82 6.67
C GLN A 56 -1.85 -11.05 6.01
N PHE A 57 -2.47 -11.56 4.94
CA PHE A 57 -1.92 -12.68 4.18
C PHE A 57 -0.55 -12.30 3.60
N PHE A 58 -0.49 -11.16 2.88
CA PHE A 58 0.75 -10.68 2.29
C PHE A 58 1.77 -10.25 3.35
N HIS A 59 1.32 -9.68 4.48
CA HIS A 59 2.18 -9.34 5.60
C HIS A 59 2.95 -10.54 6.15
N ASN A 60 2.32 -11.72 6.17
CA ASN A 60 2.92 -12.91 6.78
C ASN A 60 3.88 -13.67 5.84
N ILE A 61 3.80 -13.44 4.53
CA ILE A 61 4.51 -14.25 3.52
C ILE A 61 5.55 -13.48 2.69
N LEU A 62 5.55 -12.14 2.75
CA LEU A 62 6.46 -11.25 2.01
C LEU A 62 7.58 -10.72 2.92
#